data_AF-A0A2D5SCY3-F1
#
_entry.id   AF-A0A2D5SCY3-F1
#
_cell.length_a   1.000
_cell.length_b   1.000
_cell.length_c   1.000
_cell.angle_alpha   90.00
_cell.angle_beta   90.00
_cell.angle_gamma   90.00
#
_symmetry.space_group_name_H-M   'P 1'
#
loop_
_entity.id
_entity.type
_entity.pdbx_description
1 polymer ?
#
loop_
_entity_poly.entity_id
_entity_poly.type
_entity_poly.pdbx_seq_one_letter_code
_entity_poly.pdbx_strand_id
1 'polypeptide(L)'
;MSDATAPEAATEISDSVSAVESPTAPVPTTPSVVDRRLQLVELFVLAVGLPAAMAYVDELVLGWCIAEMWHGLPVYLTYAMLVLQVTLLGSLVGRRIQRPHIKWLVFLWAIVLIDMLVFSITAVDTEATRMTRCLAFAFMSGQVGLLTVWGILSPVFWAVRLPMAALGLALVISFAASFSGGSDLWFAILCWQSLATAILCGILWFFGFRVRRLRRDQPTDRRLQFSMRHLFAWTTTVACVVGVVRLIDVASFLLLGSDSLLACIGLGGCFAIVSMVAVWSALGAERLLIRLIGLTVSTPVIALSIGAVGLSRIPAWISESLFLGSVYNPVLWFTWTCLATFFLAGLLAIFRTSGYRLLRIAASTNT
;
A
#
# COMPACT_ATOMS: atom_id res chain seq x y z
N MET A 1 -64.59 -16.12 -44.48
CA MET A 1 -65.04 -15.19 -45.52
C MET A 1 -63.97 -14.10 -45.59
N SER A 2 -63.22 -14.07 -46.71
CA SER A 2 -62.00 -13.28 -46.99
C SER A 2 -60.80 -13.61 -46.08
N ASP A 3 -59.76 -14.34 -46.49
CA ASP A 3 -59.01 -14.39 -47.76
C ASP A 3 -58.49 -13.01 -48.19
N ALA A 4 -57.18 -12.80 -47.95
CA ALA A 4 -56.33 -11.80 -48.59
C ALA A 4 -54.86 -12.21 -48.45
N THR A 5 -54.44 -13.08 -49.35
CA THR A 5 -53.06 -13.40 -49.76
C THR A 5 -52.44 -12.22 -50.52
N ALA A 6 -51.20 -11.83 -50.18
CA ALA A 6 -50.32 -10.97 -50.99
C ALA A 6 -48.87 -11.07 -50.45
N PRO A 7 -47.83 -10.73 -51.23
CA PRO A 7 -47.11 -11.70 -52.04
C PRO A 7 -45.64 -11.88 -51.65
N GLU A 8 -45.18 -13.07 -52.00
CA GLU A 8 -43.81 -13.56 -52.08
C GLU A 8 -42.95 -12.64 -52.97
N ALA A 9 -42.10 -11.82 -52.37
CA ALA A 9 -41.05 -11.09 -53.06
C ALA A 9 -39.71 -11.81 -52.82
N ALA A 10 -39.46 -12.81 -53.65
CA ALA A 10 -38.15 -13.43 -53.82
C ALA A 10 -37.16 -12.34 -54.23
N THR A 11 -36.27 -11.99 -53.31
CA THR A 11 -35.10 -11.16 -53.62
C THR A 11 -33.92 -12.11 -53.69
N GLU A 12 -33.58 -12.52 -54.92
CA GLU A 12 -32.29 -13.11 -55.25
C GLU A 12 -31.18 -12.13 -54.87
N ILE A 13 -30.62 -12.30 -53.68
CA ILE A 13 -29.35 -11.68 -53.32
C ILE A 13 -28.28 -12.60 -53.87
N SER A 14 -27.77 -12.19 -55.04
CA SER A 14 -26.63 -12.75 -55.74
C SER A 14 -25.45 -12.96 -54.79
N ASP A 15 -25.14 -14.24 -54.55
CA ASP A 15 -23.93 -14.73 -53.92
C ASP A 15 -22.69 -14.31 -54.72
N SER A 16 -22.23 -13.08 -54.49
CA SER A 16 -20.86 -12.67 -54.81
C SER A 16 -19.96 -13.10 -53.65
N VAL A 17 -19.66 -14.41 -53.63
CA VAL A 17 -18.59 -15.02 -52.84
C VAL A 17 -17.26 -14.43 -53.32
N SER A 18 -16.96 -13.22 -52.83
CA SER A 18 -15.61 -12.71 -52.77
C SER A 18 -14.87 -13.65 -51.84
N ALA A 19 -13.93 -14.41 -52.40
CA ALA A 19 -13.02 -15.25 -51.65
C ALA A 19 -12.28 -14.35 -50.66
N VAL A 20 -12.80 -14.29 -49.43
CA VAL A 20 -12.11 -13.71 -48.28
C VAL A 20 -10.87 -14.58 -48.12
N GLU A 21 -9.74 -14.08 -48.61
CA GLU A 21 -8.42 -14.60 -48.28
C GLU A 21 -8.39 -14.74 -46.76
N SER A 22 -8.50 -15.97 -46.29
CA SER A 22 -8.32 -16.32 -44.90
C SER A 22 -6.98 -15.73 -44.49
N PRO A 23 -6.95 -14.70 -43.63
CA PRO A 23 -5.70 -14.02 -43.28
C PRO A 23 -4.83 -15.10 -42.64
N THR A 24 -3.79 -15.49 -43.38
CA THR A 24 -2.91 -16.58 -43.01
C THR A 24 -2.39 -16.24 -41.63
N ALA A 25 -2.84 -16.99 -40.61
CA ALA A 25 -2.56 -16.66 -39.23
C ALA A 25 -1.03 -16.49 -39.10
N PRO A 26 -0.55 -15.34 -38.57
CA PRO A 26 0.87 -15.06 -38.53
C PRO A 26 1.58 -16.22 -37.81
N VAL A 27 2.49 -16.88 -38.52
CA VAL A 27 3.25 -18.01 -38.00
C VAL A 27 3.93 -17.56 -36.71
N PRO A 28 3.72 -18.24 -35.56
CA PRO A 28 4.33 -17.85 -34.30
C PRO A 28 5.84 -17.95 -34.42
N THR A 29 6.50 -16.81 -34.58
CA THR A 29 7.95 -16.70 -34.60
C THR A 29 8.47 -17.06 -33.21
N THR A 30 9.22 -18.16 -33.13
CA THR A 30 9.92 -18.53 -31.91
C THR A 30 10.91 -17.41 -31.55
N PRO A 31 10.94 -16.94 -30.29
CA PRO A 31 11.80 -15.83 -29.90
C PRO A 31 13.26 -16.20 -30.19
N SER A 32 13.99 -15.28 -30.82
CA SER A 32 15.36 -15.53 -31.24
C SER A 32 16.25 -15.82 -30.03
N VAL A 33 17.35 -16.57 -30.24
CA VAL A 33 18.33 -16.87 -29.18
C VAL A 33 18.90 -15.58 -28.57
N VAL A 34 19.02 -14.52 -29.39
CA VAL A 34 19.51 -13.19 -28.98
C VAL A 34 18.54 -12.55 -27.97
N ASP A 35 17.24 -12.63 -28.22
CA ASP A 35 16.22 -12.08 -27.30
C ASP A 35 16.27 -12.75 -25.92
N ARG A 36 16.52 -14.07 -25.87
CA ARG A 36 16.66 -14.79 -24.60
C ARG A 36 17.88 -14.33 -23.80
N ARG A 37 19.02 -14.09 -24.45
CA ARG A 37 20.24 -13.63 -23.78
C ARG A 37 20.05 -12.23 -23.19
N LEU A 38 19.47 -11.31 -23.96
CA LEU A 38 19.16 -9.95 -23.49
C LEU A 38 18.21 -9.98 -22.28
N GLN A 39 17.18 -10.83 -22.31
CA GLN A 39 16.26 -11.01 -21.18
C GLN A 39 16.95 -11.55 -19.92
N LEU A 40 17.92 -12.46 -20.06
CA LEU A 40 18.67 -12.99 -18.92
C LEU A 40 19.59 -11.93 -18.31
N VAL A 41 20.25 -11.12 -19.13
CA VAL A 41 21.09 -10.01 -18.65
C VAL A 41 20.23 -8.97 -17.93
N GLU A 42 19.11 -8.56 -18.53
CA GLU A 42 18.17 -7.62 -17.88
C GLU A 42 17.65 -8.18 -16.56
N LEU A 43 17.30 -9.47 -16.53
CA LEU A 43 16.85 -10.12 -15.30
C LEU A 43 17.95 -10.15 -14.24
N PHE A 44 19.18 -10.49 -14.60
CA PHE A 44 20.30 -10.53 -13.66
C PHE A 44 20.61 -9.15 -13.08
N VAL A 45 20.68 -8.13 -13.93
CA VAL A 45 20.91 -6.74 -13.49
C VAL A 45 19.81 -6.27 -12.55
N LEU A 46 18.54 -6.59 -12.83
CA LEU A 46 17.42 -6.18 -11.97
C LEU A 46 17.27 -7.02 -10.70
N ALA A 47 17.55 -8.32 -10.75
CA ALA A 47 17.36 -9.23 -9.62
C ALA A 47 18.54 -9.22 -8.65
N VAL A 48 19.77 -9.00 -9.14
CA VAL A 48 21.00 -9.04 -8.35
C VAL A 48 21.64 -7.65 -8.27
N GLY A 49 21.86 -7.02 -9.42
CA GLY A 49 22.56 -5.73 -9.49
C GLY A 49 21.82 -4.61 -8.76
N LEU A 50 20.51 -4.51 -8.94
CA LEU A 50 19.71 -3.45 -8.32
C LEU A 50 19.63 -3.59 -6.78
N PRO A 51 19.28 -4.75 -6.19
CA PRO A 51 19.33 -4.92 -4.73
C PRO A 51 20.74 -4.73 -4.14
N ALA A 52 21.79 -5.19 -4.81
CA ALA A 52 23.17 -4.98 -4.36
C ALA A 52 23.55 -3.49 -4.36
N ALA A 53 23.16 -2.76 -5.41
CA ALA A 53 23.35 -1.31 -5.45
C ALA A 53 22.56 -0.62 -4.33
N MET A 54 21.31 -1.00 -4.08
CA MET A 54 20.51 -0.44 -2.98
C MET A 54 21.19 -0.67 -1.63
N ALA A 55 21.61 -1.91 -1.34
CA ALA A 55 22.32 -2.25 -0.11
C ALA A 55 23.63 -1.44 0.06
N TYR A 56 24.37 -1.22 -1.03
CA TYR A 56 25.57 -0.38 -0.99
C TYR A 56 25.24 1.08 -0.68
N VAL A 57 24.20 1.66 -1.29
CA VAL A 57 23.80 3.04 -0.95
C VAL A 57 23.27 3.11 0.48
N ASP A 58 22.57 2.09 0.95
CA ASP A 58 22.09 2.01 2.34
C ASP A 58 23.25 1.96 3.34
N GLU A 59 24.31 1.20 3.04
CA GLU A 59 25.54 1.18 3.84
C GLU A 59 26.21 2.55 3.90
N LEU A 60 26.30 3.27 2.76
CA LEU A 60 26.86 4.62 2.71
C LEU A 60 26.03 5.61 3.55
N VAL A 61 24.70 5.54 3.43
CA VAL A 61 23.79 6.39 4.21
C VAL A 61 23.88 6.06 5.69
N LEU A 62 23.96 4.78 6.04
CA LEU A 62 24.13 4.35 7.42
C LEU A 62 25.44 4.85 8.00
N GLY A 63 26.54 4.74 7.25
CA GLY A 63 27.84 5.28 7.64
C GLY A 63 27.79 6.78 7.90
N TRP A 64 27.06 7.54 7.06
CA TRP A 64 26.87 8.97 7.26
C TRP A 64 26.00 9.30 8.49
N CYS A 65 24.90 8.56 8.71
CA CYS A 65 24.04 8.74 9.88
C CYS A 65 24.74 8.42 11.20
N ILE A 66 25.59 7.40 11.21
CA ILE A 66 26.41 7.05 12.37
C ILE A 66 27.42 8.16 12.66
N ALA A 67 28.06 8.73 11.62
CA ALA A 67 29.03 9.82 11.78
C ALA A 67 28.39 11.11 12.35
N GLU A 68 27.15 11.41 11.98
CA GLU A 68 26.40 12.62 12.40
C GLU A 68 25.52 12.40 13.66
N MET A 69 25.75 11.31 14.41
CA MET A 69 25.05 11.00 15.67
C MET A 69 23.51 10.99 15.58
N TRP A 70 22.93 10.60 14.44
CA TRP A 70 21.46 10.45 14.29
C TRP A 70 20.65 11.72 14.61
N HIS A 71 21.17 12.91 14.30
CA HIS A 71 20.46 14.17 14.56
C HIS A 71 20.13 14.95 13.29
N GLY A 72 18.87 15.41 13.19
CA GLY A 72 18.44 16.38 12.17
C GLY A 72 18.29 15.80 10.76
N LEU A 73 18.87 16.50 9.78
CA LEU A 73 18.65 16.27 8.34
C LEU A 73 19.03 14.85 7.84
N PRO A 74 20.14 14.22 8.26
CA PRO A 74 20.55 12.91 7.74
C PRO A 74 19.50 11.81 7.96
N VAL A 75 18.81 11.85 9.10
CA VAL A 75 17.74 10.91 9.45
C VAL A 75 16.58 11.05 8.46
N TYR A 76 16.11 12.27 8.21
CA TYR A 76 15.04 12.52 7.23
C TYR A 76 15.46 12.17 5.80
N LEU A 77 16.72 12.39 5.43
CA LEU A 77 17.22 12.02 4.11
C LEU A 77 17.25 10.49 3.94
N THR A 78 17.67 9.76 4.98
CA THR A 78 17.61 8.29 5.02
C THR A 78 16.18 7.81 4.78
N TYR A 79 15.20 8.44 5.43
CA TYR A 79 13.80 8.06 5.29
C TYR A 79 13.29 8.31 3.87
N ALA A 80 13.59 9.47 3.32
CA ALA A 80 13.23 9.82 1.95
C ALA A 80 13.89 8.86 0.94
N MET A 81 15.15 8.47 1.18
CA MET A 81 15.89 7.58 0.31
C MET A 81 15.32 6.16 0.33
N LEU A 82 15.00 5.61 1.51
CA LEU A 82 14.40 4.28 1.64
C LEU A 82 13.04 4.20 0.93
N VAL A 83 12.20 5.24 1.07
CA VAL A 83 10.94 5.36 0.32
C VAL A 83 11.17 5.40 -1.18
N LEU A 84 12.14 6.21 -1.63
CA LEU A 84 12.47 6.35 -3.05
C LEU A 84 12.96 5.03 -3.63
N GLN A 85 13.83 4.33 -2.91
CA GLN A 85 14.38 3.03 -3.24
C GLN A 85 13.28 1.99 -3.44
N VAL A 86 12.36 1.85 -2.48
CA VAL A 86 11.24 0.89 -2.55
C VAL A 86 10.33 1.22 -3.72
N THR A 87 10.07 2.52 -3.94
CA THR A 87 9.23 2.99 -5.04
C THR A 87 9.88 2.72 -6.39
N LEU A 88 11.18 3.01 -6.52
CA LEU A 88 11.97 2.79 -7.72
C LEU A 88 12.04 1.31 -8.03
N LEU A 89 12.40 0.48 -7.06
CA LEU A 89 12.46 -0.96 -7.17
C LEU A 89 11.11 -1.54 -7.58
N GLY A 90 10.04 -1.22 -6.84
CA GLY A 90 8.69 -1.68 -7.14
C GLY A 90 8.25 -1.28 -8.55
N SER A 91 8.61 -0.06 -8.99
CA SER A 91 8.32 0.42 -10.34
C SER A 91 9.12 -0.31 -11.43
N LEU A 92 10.43 -0.49 -11.25
CA LEU A 92 11.30 -1.16 -12.21
C LEU A 92 10.96 -2.65 -12.33
N VAL A 93 10.90 -3.35 -11.20
CA VAL A 93 10.56 -4.78 -11.11
C VAL A 93 9.16 -5.03 -11.69
N GLY A 94 8.19 -4.18 -11.38
CA GLY A 94 6.83 -4.31 -11.90
C GLY A 94 6.71 -4.10 -13.41
N ARG A 95 7.50 -3.20 -14.00
CA ARG A 95 7.51 -2.91 -15.45
C ARG A 95 8.32 -3.92 -16.26
N ARG A 96 9.51 -4.29 -15.78
CA ARG A 96 10.49 -5.04 -16.58
C ARG A 96 10.37 -6.56 -16.43
N ILE A 97 10.06 -7.06 -15.23
CA ILE A 97 9.96 -8.51 -15.00
C ILE A 97 8.58 -9.00 -15.43
N GLN A 98 8.51 -9.79 -16.51
CA GLN A 98 7.23 -10.33 -17.01
C GLN A 98 6.76 -11.55 -16.22
N ARG A 99 7.69 -12.39 -15.76
CA ARG A 99 7.38 -13.62 -15.03
C ARG A 99 6.91 -13.30 -13.60
N PRO A 100 5.67 -13.66 -13.21
CA PRO A 100 5.09 -13.23 -11.95
C PRO A 100 5.85 -13.79 -10.74
N HIS A 101 6.27 -15.05 -10.77
CA HIS A 101 6.97 -15.67 -9.65
C HIS A 101 8.32 -14.99 -9.36
N ILE A 102 9.10 -14.69 -10.40
CA ILE A 102 10.40 -14.03 -10.25
C ILE A 102 10.22 -12.60 -9.76
N LYS A 103 9.19 -11.90 -10.25
CA LYS A 103 8.84 -10.55 -9.79
C LYS A 103 8.58 -10.52 -8.28
N TRP A 104 7.77 -11.45 -7.78
CA TRP A 104 7.47 -11.55 -6.35
C TRP A 104 8.69 -11.96 -5.54
N LEU A 105 9.52 -12.86 -6.06
CA LEU A 105 10.77 -13.27 -5.40
C LEU A 105 11.72 -12.09 -5.22
N VAL A 106 11.99 -11.33 -6.29
CA VAL A 106 12.88 -10.15 -6.24
C VAL A 106 12.31 -9.07 -5.31
N PHE A 107 11.00 -8.85 -5.36
CA PHE A 107 10.35 -7.88 -4.49
C PHE A 107 10.42 -8.29 -3.01
N LEU A 108 10.11 -9.55 -2.70
CA LEU A 108 10.20 -10.09 -1.34
C LEU A 108 11.64 -10.03 -0.82
N TRP A 109 12.61 -10.40 -1.67
CA TRP A 109 14.03 -10.33 -1.32
C TRP A 109 14.46 -8.91 -0.92
N ALA A 110 14.03 -7.91 -1.67
CA ALA A 110 14.37 -6.53 -1.33
C ALA A 110 13.67 -6.02 -0.07
N ILE A 111 12.44 -6.45 0.22
CA ILE A 111 11.79 -6.15 1.50
C ILE A 111 12.63 -6.74 2.64
N VAL A 112 13.07 -7.99 2.51
CA VAL A 112 13.94 -8.64 3.51
C VAL A 112 15.24 -7.86 3.70
N LEU A 113 15.87 -7.37 2.63
CA LEU A 113 17.08 -6.53 2.76
C LEU A 113 16.82 -5.22 3.52
N ILE A 114 15.69 -4.56 3.25
CA ILE A 114 15.29 -3.35 3.97
C ILE A 114 15.01 -3.66 5.45
N ASP A 115 14.35 -4.77 5.75
CA ASP A 115 14.09 -5.20 7.13
C ASP A 115 15.38 -5.53 7.87
N MET A 116 16.34 -6.17 7.21
CA MET A 116 17.66 -6.43 7.78
C MET A 116 18.45 -5.15 8.03
N LEU A 117 18.33 -4.15 7.15
CA LEU A 117 18.92 -2.83 7.36
C LEU A 117 18.29 -2.12 8.57
N VAL A 118 16.96 -2.07 8.62
CA VAL A 118 16.21 -1.48 9.74
C VAL A 118 16.59 -2.18 11.05
N PHE A 119 16.66 -3.51 11.04
CA PHE A 119 17.12 -4.30 12.18
C PHE A 119 18.54 -3.91 12.60
N SER A 120 19.46 -3.85 11.65
CA SER A 120 20.85 -3.44 11.92
C SER A 120 20.93 -2.06 12.54
N ILE A 121 20.16 -1.09 12.01
CA ILE A 121 20.07 0.28 12.55
C ILE A 121 19.60 0.23 14.00
N THR A 122 18.51 -0.48 14.28
CA THR A 122 17.94 -0.57 15.62
C THR A 122 18.78 -1.38 16.60
N ALA A 123 19.59 -2.34 16.12
CA ALA A 123 20.43 -3.19 16.95
C ALA A 123 21.74 -2.49 17.36
N VAL A 124 22.29 -1.66 16.47
CA VAL A 124 23.50 -0.87 16.75
C VAL A 124 23.20 0.32 17.66
N ASP A 125 22.00 0.89 17.57
CA ASP A 125 21.54 1.96 18.44
C ASP A 125 21.20 1.40 19.84
N THR A 126 22.22 1.24 20.70
CA THR A 126 22.06 0.71 22.07
C THR A 126 21.19 1.60 22.96
N GLU A 127 21.10 2.88 22.64
CA GLU A 127 20.14 3.82 23.23
C GLU A 127 18.88 4.00 22.36
N ALA A 128 18.68 3.12 21.37
CA ALA A 128 17.59 3.08 20.39
C ALA A 128 16.76 4.36 20.42
N THR A 129 17.35 5.42 19.87
CA THR A 129 16.77 6.76 19.87
C THR A 129 15.32 6.65 19.39
N ARG A 130 14.43 7.46 19.95
CA ARG A 130 12.98 7.41 19.64
C ARG A 130 12.70 7.43 18.13
N MET A 131 13.59 8.05 17.35
CA MET A 131 13.53 8.14 15.89
C MET A 131 13.81 6.81 15.18
N THR A 132 14.80 6.02 15.60
CA THR A 132 15.12 4.72 14.96
C THR A 132 14.02 3.68 15.21
N ARG A 133 13.40 3.68 16.40
CA ARG A 133 12.20 2.87 16.66
C ARG A 133 11.01 3.33 15.82
N CYS A 134 10.78 4.64 15.75
CA CYS A 134 9.73 5.23 14.91
C CYS A 134 9.90 4.82 13.43
N LEU A 135 11.14 4.79 12.94
CA LEU A 135 11.49 4.32 11.60
C LEU A 135 11.04 2.86 11.41
N ALA A 136 11.45 1.97 12.32
CA ALA A 136 11.10 0.56 12.25
C ALA A 136 9.59 0.35 12.23
N PHE A 137 8.84 0.98 13.14
CA PHE A 137 7.39 0.87 13.18
C PHE A 137 6.70 1.50 11.96
N ALA A 138 7.28 2.53 11.33
CA ALA A 138 6.77 3.08 10.07
C ALA A 138 6.88 2.08 8.91
N PHE A 139 8.01 1.37 8.81
CA PHE A 139 8.18 0.30 7.83
C PHE A 139 7.22 -0.86 8.07
N MET A 140 7.15 -1.35 9.32
CA MET A 140 6.23 -2.42 9.70
C MET A 140 4.78 -2.04 9.40
N SER A 141 4.39 -0.79 9.69
CA SER A 141 3.06 -0.25 9.39
C SER A 141 2.72 -0.33 7.89
N GLY A 142 3.67 0.04 7.01
CA GLY A 142 3.46 -0.09 5.57
C GLY A 142 3.43 -1.54 5.06
N GLN A 143 4.20 -2.45 5.67
CA GLN A 143 4.13 -3.88 5.34
C GLN A 143 2.82 -4.52 5.79
N VAL A 144 2.37 -4.21 7.00
CA VAL A 144 1.05 -4.61 7.52
C VAL A 144 -0.05 -4.11 6.58
N GLY A 145 0.01 -2.84 6.16
CA GLY A 145 -0.93 -2.27 5.19
C GLY A 145 -0.92 -3.03 3.86
N LEU A 146 0.27 -3.33 3.32
CA LEU A 146 0.43 -4.08 2.08
C LEU A 146 -0.18 -5.49 2.19
N LEU A 147 0.19 -6.24 3.23
CA LEU A 147 -0.28 -7.61 3.46
C LEU A 147 -1.79 -7.68 3.69
N THR A 148 -2.35 -6.68 4.38
CA THR A 148 -3.79 -6.57 4.60
C THR A 148 -4.54 -6.31 3.29
N VAL A 149 -4.06 -5.33 2.51
CA VAL A 149 -4.62 -4.99 1.19
C VAL A 149 -4.52 -6.20 0.25
N TRP A 150 -3.38 -6.87 0.23
CA TRP A 150 -3.18 -8.07 -0.58
C TRP A 150 -4.07 -9.22 -0.11
N GLY A 151 -4.10 -9.56 1.18
CA GLY A 151 -4.87 -10.67 1.71
C GLY A 151 -6.37 -10.57 1.37
N ILE A 152 -6.92 -9.35 1.36
CA ILE A 152 -8.36 -9.14 1.16
C ILE A 152 -8.69 -8.88 -0.32
N LEU A 153 -7.96 -7.98 -0.98
CA LEU A 153 -8.30 -7.49 -2.31
C LEU A 153 -7.59 -8.23 -3.45
N SER A 154 -6.61 -9.10 -3.17
CA SER A 154 -5.89 -9.87 -4.18
C SER A 154 -6.81 -10.78 -4.99
N PRO A 155 -6.55 -10.94 -6.31
CA PRO A 155 -7.30 -11.85 -7.17
C PRO A 155 -6.94 -13.33 -6.98
N VAL A 156 -5.93 -13.65 -6.15
CA VAL A 156 -5.52 -15.03 -5.86
C VAL A 156 -6.63 -15.79 -5.15
N PHE A 157 -6.66 -17.12 -5.30
CA PHE A 157 -7.63 -17.98 -4.62
C PHE A 157 -7.58 -17.80 -3.09
N TRP A 158 -8.76 -17.75 -2.46
CA TRP A 158 -8.88 -17.34 -1.06
C TRP A 158 -8.17 -18.29 -0.09
N ALA A 159 -8.18 -19.60 -0.38
CA ALA A 159 -7.55 -20.61 0.48
C ALA A 159 -6.01 -20.52 0.49
N VAL A 160 -5.40 -19.91 -0.52
CA VAL A 160 -3.94 -19.69 -0.57
C VAL A 160 -3.61 -18.30 -0.04
N ARG A 161 -4.38 -17.29 -0.43
CA ARG A 161 -4.07 -15.89 -0.09
C ARG A 161 -4.18 -15.61 1.41
N LEU A 162 -5.20 -16.14 2.10
CA LEU A 162 -5.43 -15.82 3.51
C LEU A 162 -4.34 -16.44 4.41
N PRO A 163 -3.95 -17.73 4.25
CA PRO A 163 -2.84 -18.28 5.03
C PRO A 163 -1.52 -17.55 4.78
N MET A 164 -1.22 -17.20 3.53
CA MET A 164 0.01 -16.46 3.21
C MET A 164 0.00 -15.04 3.81
N ALA A 165 -1.14 -14.34 3.77
CA ALA A 165 -1.26 -13.01 4.37
C ALA A 165 -1.18 -13.09 5.90
N ALA A 166 -1.82 -14.09 6.51
CA ALA A 166 -1.76 -14.33 7.95
C ALA A 166 -0.35 -14.68 8.41
N LEU A 167 0.36 -15.55 7.67
CA LEU A 167 1.76 -15.88 7.96
C LEU A 167 2.65 -14.64 7.83
N GLY A 168 2.50 -13.87 6.75
CA GLY A 168 3.24 -12.62 6.57
C GLY A 168 2.97 -11.62 7.70
N LEU A 169 1.69 -11.44 8.08
CA LEU A 169 1.31 -10.56 9.19
C LEU A 169 1.91 -11.04 10.51
N ALA A 170 1.84 -12.34 10.79
CA ALA A 170 2.45 -12.92 11.98
C ALA A 170 3.97 -12.65 12.01
N LEU A 171 4.68 -12.85 10.91
CA LEU A 171 6.12 -12.57 10.82
C LEU A 171 6.43 -11.09 11.07
N VAL A 172 5.73 -10.18 10.40
CA VAL A 172 5.92 -8.73 10.54
C VAL A 172 5.60 -8.26 11.96
N ILE A 173 4.52 -8.77 12.55
CA ILE A 173 4.10 -8.44 13.91
C ILE A 173 5.07 -9.02 14.95
N SER A 174 5.53 -10.26 14.78
CA SER A 174 6.55 -10.87 15.65
C SER A 174 7.88 -10.13 15.56
N PHE A 175 8.26 -9.71 14.36
CA PHE A 175 9.46 -8.90 14.16
C PHE A 175 9.31 -7.52 14.81
N ALA A 176 8.15 -6.86 14.67
CA ALA A 176 7.85 -5.61 15.36
C ALA A 176 7.89 -5.75 16.90
N ALA A 177 7.44 -6.91 17.43
CA ALA A 177 7.51 -7.20 18.85
C ALA A 177 8.95 -7.29 19.38
N SER A 178 9.92 -7.67 18.54
CA SER A 178 11.34 -7.69 18.92
C SER A 178 11.91 -6.29 19.20
N PHE A 179 11.34 -5.24 18.60
CA PHE A 179 11.77 -3.84 18.81
C PHE A 179 11.03 -3.14 19.95
N SER A 180 9.98 -3.74 20.50
CA SER A 180 9.09 -3.04 21.42
C SER A 180 9.75 -2.74 22.77
N GLY A 181 10.82 -3.46 23.16
CA GLY A 181 11.49 -3.26 24.44
C GLY A 181 10.54 -3.32 25.65
N GLY A 182 9.42 -4.03 25.52
CA GLY A 182 8.36 -4.12 26.54
C GLY A 182 7.21 -3.12 26.38
N SER A 183 7.18 -2.27 25.36
CA SER A 183 6.05 -1.38 25.14
C SER A 183 4.94 -2.01 24.29
N ASP A 184 3.92 -2.52 24.98
CA ASP A 184 2.74 -3.14 24.36
C ASP A 184 1.95 -2.20 23.42
N LEU A 185 2.14 -0.88 23.56
CA LEU A 185 1.39 0.14 22.82
C LEU A 185 1.65 0.12 21.31
N TRP A 186 2.91 0.09 20.88
CA TRP A 186 3.25 0.14 19.44
C TRP A 186 2.77 -1.10 18.70
N PHE A 187 2.92 -2.25 19.35
CA PHE A 187 2.36 -3.51 18.91
C PHE A 187 0.83 -3.45 18.80
N ALA A 188 0.15 -2.95 19.85
CA ALA A 188 -1.29 -2.79 19.85
C ALA A 188 -1.75 -1.87 18.70
N ILE A 189 -1.05 -0.75 18.45
CA ILE A 189 -1.35 0.15 17.34
C ILE A 189 -1.26 -0.57 16.00
N LEU A 190 -0.23 -1.39 15.75
CA LEU A 190 -0.12 -2.18 14.52
C LEU A 190 -1.25 -3.20 14.37
N CYS A 191 -1.64 -3.86 15.46
CA CYS A 191 -2.78 -4.79 15.48
C CYS A 191 -4.11 -4.08 15.17
N TRP A 192 -4.35 -2.92 15.78
CA TRP A 192 -5.55 -2.13 15.52
C TRP A 192 -5.54 -1.53 14.11
N GLN A 193 -4.38 -1.10 13.60
CA GLN A 193 -4.22 -0.67 12.23
C GLN A 193 -4.53 -1.81 11.24
N SER A 194 -4.01 -3.02 11.49
CA SER A 194 -4.26 -4.17 10.60
C SER A 194 -5.74 -4.52 10.57
N LEU A 195 -6.39 -4.56 11.74
CA LEU A 195 -7.82 -4.83 11.87
C LEU A 195 -8.66 -3.74 11.18
N ALA A 196 -8.40 -2.46 11.45
CA ALA A 196 -9.14 -1.36 10.85
C ALA A 196 -8.94 -1.31 9.33
N THR A 197 -7.72 -1.53 8.84
CA THR A 197 -7.42 -1.62 7.40
C THR A 197 -8.14 -2.83 6.79
N ALA A 198 -8.20 -3.95 7.51
CA ALA A 198 -8.90 -5.15 7.06
C ALA A 198 -10.40 -4.91 6.92
N ILE A 199 -11.01 -4.23 7.89
CA ILE A 199 -12.42 -3.82 7.83
C ILE A 199 -12.66 -2.93 6.60
N LEU A 200 -11.87 -1.87 6.42
CA LEU A 200 -12.01 -0.96 5.28
C LEU A 200 -11.82 -1.68 3.93
N CYS A 201 -10.82 -2.54 3.81
CA CYS A 201 -10.63 -3.38 2.63
C CYS A 201 -11.78 -4.36 2.42
N GLY A 202 -12.32 -4.94 3.49
CA GLY A 202 -13.49 -5.83 3.47
C GLY A 202 -14.74 -5.10 2.97
N ILE A 203 -14.93 -3.85 3.39
CA ILE A 203 -16.02 -3.01 2.90
C ILE A 203 -15.84 -2.68 1.42
N LEU A 204 -14.63 -2.31 0.98
CA LEU A 204 -14.34 -2.14 -0.45
C LEU A 204 -14.64 -3.41 -1.25
N TRP A 205 -14.22 -4.57 -0.73
CA TRP A 205 -14.50 -5.86 -1.33
C TRP A 205 -16.00 -6.15 -1.43
N PHE A 206 -16.76 -5.84 -0.38
CA PHE A 206 -18.22 -5.97 -0.34
C PHE A 206 -18.91 -5.09 -1.40
N PHE A 207 -18.42 -3.87 -1.62
CA PHE A 207 -18.89 -2.99 -2.69
C PHE A 207 -18.42 -3.40 -4.10
N GLY A 208 -17.75 -4.55 -4.22
CA GLY A 208 -17.32 -5.13 -5.48
C GLY A 208 -16.00 -4.59 -6.00
N PHE A 209 -15.26 -3.78 -5.22
CA PHE A 209 -13.92 -3.34 -5.61
C PHE A 209 -12.91 -4.47 -5.42
N ARG A 210 -12.20 -4.85 -6.50
CA ARG A 210 -11.14 -5.86 -6.47
C ARG A 210 -9.91 -5.39 -7.22
N VAL A 211 -8.74 -5.84 -6.77
CA VAL A 211 -7.49 -5.61 -7.51
C VAL A 211 -7.45 -6.57 -8.69
N ARG A 212 -7.52 -6.03 -9.91
CA ARG A 212 -7.50 -6.81 -11.15
C ARG A 212 -6.45 -6.27 -12.10
N ARG A 213 -5.85 -7.17 -12.88
CA ARG A 213 -4.93 -6.79 -13.95
C ARG A 213 -5.75 -6.25 -15.11
N LEU A 214 -5.42 -5.04 -15.56
CA LEU A 214 -6.05 -4.44 -16.73
C LEU A 214 -5.58 -5.21 -17.98
N ARG A 215 -6.50 -5.77 -18.77
CA ARG A 215 -6.17 -6.39 -20.05
C ARG A 215 -5.85 -5.26 -21.04
N ARG A 216 -4.72 -5.37 -21.77
CA ARG A 216 -4.22 -4.30 -22.67
C ARG A 216 -5.26 -3.88 -23.72
N ASP A 217 -6.15 -4.79 -24.09
CA ASP A 217 -7.08 -4.60 -25.22
C ASP A 217 -8.47 -4.12 -24.79
N GLN A 218 -8.73 -3.98 -23.48
CA GLN A 218 -10.03 -3.54 -22.99
C GLN A 218 -10.08 -2.01 -22.93
N PRO A 219 -11.03 -1.34 -23.62
CA PRO A 219 -11.20 0.09 -23.48
C PRO A 219 -11.40 0.41 -22.00
N THR A 220 -10.54 1.25 -21.43
CA THR A 220 -10.62 1.63 -20.03
C THR A 220 -11.91 2.40 -19.80
N ASP A 221 -12.96 1.72 -19.37
CA ASP A 221 -14.13 2.40 -18.86
C ASP A 221 -13.75 3.05 -17.52
N ARG A 222 -13.42 4.33 -17.59
CA ARG A 222 -12.99 5.13 -16.44
C ARG A 222 -14.07 5.19 -15.36
N ARG A 223 -15.34 4.90 -15.69
CA ARG A 223 -16.48 5.00 -14.77
C ARG A 223 -16.49 3.93 -13.67
N LEU A 224 -15.80 2.81 -13.86
CA LEU A 224 -15.77 1.69 -12.89
C LEU A 224 -14.54 1.71 -11.96
N GLN A 225 -13.68 2.72 -12.06
CA GLN A 225 -12.43 2.77 -11.31
C GLN A 225 -12.60 3.58 -10.01
N PHE A 226 -11.85 3.22 -8.97
CA PHE A 226 -11.88 3.92 -7.68
C PHE A 226 -11.40 5.38 -7.85
N SER A 227 -12.35 6.30 -7.93
CA SER A 227 -12.14 7.74 -8.14
C SER A 227 -11.98 8.51 -6.82
N MET A 228 -11.42 9.72 -6.92
CA MET A 228 -11.30 10.67 -5.81
C MET A 228 -12.63 10.95 -5.10
N ARG A 229 -13.77 10.91 -5.81
CA ARG A 229 -15.10 11.06 -5.21
C ARG A 229 -15.40 10.00 -4.16
N HIS A 230 -15.00 8.75 -4.41
CA HIS A 230 -15.15 7.68 -3.44
C HIS A 230 -14.24 7.89 -2.24
N LEU A 231 -12.98 8.28 -2.47
CA LEU A 231 -12.07 8.61 -1.37
C LEU A 231 -12.65 9.70 -0.48
N PHE A 232 -13.15 10.80 -1.05
CA PHE A 232 -13.76 11.88 -0.28
C PHE A 232 -15.00 11.42 0.49
N ALA A 233 -15.89 10.65 -0.14
CA ALA A 233 -17.05 10.09 0.55
C ALA A 233 -16.61 9.26 1.77
N TRP A 234 -15.60 8.39 1.61
CA TRP A 234 -15.04 7.57 2.68
C TRP A 234 -14.38 8.42 3.77
N THR A 235 -13.52 9.37 3.43
CA THR A 235 -12.83 10.21 4.42
C THR A 235 -13.82 11.07 5.18
N THR A 236 -14.89 11.55 4.53
CA THR A 236 -15.95 12.32 5.20
C THR A 236 -16.77 11.43 6.13
N THR A 237 -17.16 10.22 5.70
CA THR A 237 -17.85 9.27 6.58
C THR A 237 -17.01 8.94 7.81
N VAL A 238 -15.71 8.69 7.63
CA VAL A 238 -14.82 8.42 8.75
C VAL A 238 -14.63 9.65 9.63
N ALA A 239 -14.47 10.85 9.05
CA ALA A 239 -14.39 12.10 9.81
C ALA A 239 -15.66 12.33 10.65
N CYS A 240 -16.85 12.04 10.11
CA CYS A 240 -18.10 12.09 10.85
C CYS A 240 -18.12 11.07 12.00
N VAL A 241 -17.70 9.82 11.76
CA VAL A 241 -17.61 8.80 12.81
C VAL A 241 -16.64 9.22 13.92
N VAL A 242 -15.45 9.73 13.56
CA VAL A 242 -14.46 10.25 14.51
C VAL A 242 -15.02 11.45 15.27
N GLY A 243 -15.75 12.33 14.60
CA GLY A 243 -16.46 13.47 15.20
C GLY A 243 -17.50 13.03 16.22
N VAL A 244 -18.33 12.04 15.89
CA VAL A 244 -19.34 11.45 16.80
C VAL A 244 -18.66 10.76 17.98
N VAL A 245 -17.61 9.97 17.75
CA VAL A 245 -16.81 9.35 18.83
C VAL A 245 -16.17 10.40 19.73
N ARG A 246 -15.83 11.58 19.20
CA ARG A 246 -15.35 12.71 20.00
C ARG A 246 -16.44 13.42 20.81
N LEU A 247 -17.66 13.49 20.28
CA LEU A 247 -18.83 14.10 20.95
C LEU A 247 -19.38 13.23 22.08
N ILE A 248 -19.23 11.91 21.96
CA ILE A 248 -19.42 10.98 23.07
C ILE A 248 -18.24 11.23 24.01
N ASP A 249 -18.47 12.07 25.01
CA ASP A 249 -17.45 12.68 25.87
C ASP A 249 -16.37 11.67 26.30
N VAL A 250 -15.24 11.71 25.57
CA VAL A 250 -14.10 10.82 25.83
C VAL A 250 -13.55 11.08 27.24
N ALA A 251 -13.76 12.27 27.81
CA ALA A 251 -13.38 12.59 29.19
C ALA A 251 -14.17 11.77 30.22
N SER A 252 -15.46 11.50 29.97
CA SER A 252 -16.28 10.63 30.81
C SER A 252 -15.89 9.14 30.71
N PHE A 253 -15.29 8.73 29.59
CA PHE A 253 -14.83 7.35 29.37
C PHE A 253 -13.37 7.11 29.85
N LEU A 254 -12.54 8.16 29.92
CA LEU A 254 -11.15 8.16 30.40
C LEU A 254 -11.00 8.05 31.93
N LEU A 255 -12.09 8.14 32.69
CA LEU A 255 -12.07 7.92 34.15
C LEU A 255 -12.10 6.42 34.54
N LEU A 256 -12.30 5.53 33.57
CA LEU A 256 -12.39 4.08 33.74
C LEU A 256 -11.13 3.35 33.22
N GLY A 257 -9.92 3.75 33.64
CA GLY A 257 -8.69 2.93 33.59
C GLY A 257 -8.33 2.21 32.28
N SER A 258 -8.91 2.60 31.14
CA SER A 258 -8.88 1.92 29.84
C SER A 258 -8.27 2.79 28.73
N ASP A 259 -7.56 3.84 29.15
CA ASP A 259 -7.07 4.97 28.36
C ASP A 259 -6.19 4.56 27.18
N SER A 260 -5.50 3.43 27.28
CA SER A 260 -4.63 2.91 26.23
C SER A 260 -5.43 2.30 25.07
N LEU A 261 -6.55 1.64 25.32
CA LEU A 261 -7.27 0.88 24.30
C LEU A 261 -8.01 1.78 23.32
N LEU A 262 -8.76 2.77 23.82
CA LEU A 262 -9.45 3.74 22.95
C LEU A 262 -8.46 4.59 22.14
N ALA A 263 -7.33 4.98 22.75
CA ALA A 263 -6.26 5.67 22.05
C ALA A 263 -5.68 4.79 20.93
N CYS A 264 -5.44 3.50 21.19
CA CYS A 264 -4.98 2.55 20.19
C CYS A 264 -5.99 2.37 19.05
N ILE A 265 -7.29 2.27 19.36
CA ILE A 265 -8.35 2.19 18.34
C ILE A 265 -8.38 3.45 17.49
N GLY A 266 -8.36 4.64 18.12
CA GLY A 266 -8.38 5.92 17.43
C GLY A 266 -7.16 6.11 16.51
N LEU A 267 -5.96 5.83 17.02
CA LEU A 267 -4.71 5.89 16.26
C LEU A 267 -4.70 4.85 15.13
N GLY A 268 -5.04 3.59 15.42
CA GLY A 268 -5.14 2.52 14.44
C GLY A 268 -6.14 2.86 13.32
N GLY A 269 -7.27 3.47 13.67
CA GLY A 269 -8.25 3.99 12.72
C GLY A 269 -7.67 5.10 11.84
N CYS A 270 -6.95 6.07 12.41
CA CYS A 270 -6.28 7.12 11.64
C CYS A 270 -5.25 6.54 10.66
N PHE A 271 -4.42 5.59 11.10
CA PHE A 271 -3.47 4.90 10.22
C PHE A 271 -4.16 4.07 9.13
N ALA A 272 -5.34 3.51 9.40
CA ALA A 272 -6.13 2.82 8.39
C ALA A 272 -6.66 3.78 7.31
N ILE A 273 -7.09 5.00 7.67
CA ILE A 273 -7.47 6.05 6.71
C ILE A 273 -6.27 6.42 5.85
N VAL A 274 -5.13 6.65 6.48
CA VAL A 274 -3.87 6.98 5.79
C VAL A 274 -3.47 5.85 4.83
N SER A 275 -3.64 4.60 5.26
CA SER A 275 -3.41 3.43 4.40
C SER A 275 -4.37 3.42 3.21
N MET A 276 -5.63 3.81 3.38
CA MET A 276 -6.59 3.95 2.27
C MET A 276 -6.21 5.07 1.30
N VAL A 277 -5.67 6.20 1.80
CA VAL A 277 -5.10 7.24 0.93
C VAL A 277 -3.93 6.67 0.11
N ALA A 278 -3.03 5.91 0.74
CA ALA A 278 -1.93 5.26 0.04
C ALA A 278 -2.44 4.31 -1.04
N VAL A 279 -3.43 3.46 -0.72
CA VAL A 279 -4.09 2.54 -1.66
C VAL A 279 -4.72 3.29 -2.82
N TRP A 280 -5.45 4.37 -2.56
CA TRP A 280 -6.03 5.23 -3.60
C TRP A 280 -4.94 5.85 -4.49
N SER A 281 -3.88 6.40 -3.88
CA SER A 281 -2.80 7.06 -4.61
C SER A 281 -2.05 6.07 -5.53
N ALA A 282 -1.84 4.84 -5.08
CA ALA A 282 -1.12 3.82 -5.82
C ALA A 282 -2.01 3.13 -6.87
N LEU A 283 -3.22 2.71 -6.50
CA LEU A 283 -4.08 1.86 -7.33
C LEU A 283 -5.20 2.61 -8.06
N GLY A 284 -5.41 3.88 -7.75
CA GLY A 284 -6.46 4.73 -8.33
C GLY A 284 -6.28 5.05 -9.82
N ALA A 285 -7.37 5.48 -10.43
CA ALA A 285 -7.49 5.80 -11.86
C ALA A 285 -6.85 7.12 -12.27
N GLU A 286 -6.78 8.05 -11.31
CA GLU A 286 -6.57 9.48 -11.59
C GLU A 286 -5.20 9.79 -12.19
N ARG A 287 -5.04 11.02 -12.68
CA ARG A 287 -3.73 11.53 -13.14
C ARG A 287 -2.70 11.39 -12.02
N LEU A 288 -1.46 11.02 -12.37
CA LEU A 288 -0.38 10.81 -11.39
C LEU A 288 -0.19 12.03 -10.49
N LEU A 289 -0.21 13.23 -11.08
CA LEU A 289 -0.06 14.48 -10.34
C LEU A 289 -1.12 14.65 -9.24
N ILE A 290 -2.40 14.41 -9.54
CA ILE A 290 -3.49 14.52 -8.55
C ILE A 290 -3.30 13.54 -7.40
N ARG A 291 -2.86 12.32 -7.71
CA ARG A 291 -2.63 11.27 -6.72
C ARG A 291 -1.46 11.62 -5.81
N LEU A 292 -0.37 12.14 -6.38
CA LEU A 292 0.78 12.61 -5.61
C LEU A 292 0.41 13.79 -4.74
N ILE A 293 -0.28 14.81 -5.28
CA ILE A 293 -0.75 15.96 -4.50
C ILE A 293 -1.62 15.49 -3.34
N GLY A 294 -2.63 14.64 -3.63
CA GLY A 294 -3.51 14.08 -2.61
C GLY A 294 -2.73 13.39 -1.50
N LEU A 295 -1.83 12.48 -1.86
CA LEU A 295 -0.95 11.77 -0.91
C LEU A 295 -0.09 12.76 -0.08
N THR A 296 0.57 13.70 -0.74
CA THR A 296 1.48 14.65 -0.09
C THR A 296 0.77 15.66 0.80
N VAL A 297 -0.50 15.97 0.55
CA VAL A 297 -1.25 16.96 1.33
C VAL A 297 -2.04 16.28 2.45
N SER A 298 -2.77 15.20 2.16
CA SER A 298 -3.64 14.58 3.16
C SER A 298 -2.85 13.95 4.30
N THR A 299 -1.68 13.40 4.01
CA THR A 299 -0.89 12.69 5.03
C THR A 299 -0.36 13.63 6.12
N PRO A 300 0.28 14.77 5.80
CA PRO A 300 0.57 15.84 6.76
C PRO A 300 -0.64 16.28 7.58
N VAL A 301 -1.78 16.51 6.94
CA VAL A 301 -3.00 16.99 7.61
C VAL A 301 -3.48 15.97 8.64
N ILE A 302 -3.52 14.69 8.28
CA ILE A 302 -3.92 13.63 9.21
C ILE A 302 -2.91 13.50 10.34
N ALA A 303 -1.61 13.55 10.04
CA ALA A 303 -0.57 13.41 11.05
C ALA A 303 -0.55 14.58 12.05
N LEU A 304 -0.70 15.81 11.56
CA LEU A 304 -0.85 17.00 12.41
C LEU A 304 -2.14 16.93 13.24
N SER A 305 -3.24 16.40 12.69
CA SER A 305 -4.48 16.20 13.44
C SER A 305 -4.28 15.22 14.60
N ILE A 306 -3.59 14.10 14.36
CA ILE A 306 -3.21 13.13 15.40
C ILE A 306 -2.37 13.81 16.48
N GLY A 307 -1.32 14.54 16.08
CA GLY A 307 -0.44 15.27 16.99
C GLY A 307 -1.19 16.30 17.85
N ALA A 308 -2.08 17.08 17.25
CA ALA A 308 -2.88 18.08 17.96
C ALA A 308 -3.86 17.45 18.96
N VAL A 309 -4.48 16.31 18.60
CA VAL A 309 -5.33 15.55 19.53
C VAL A 309 -4.52 15.01 20.71
N GLY A 310 -3.31 14.51 20.46
CA GLY A 310 -2.40 14.03 21.49
C GLY A 310 -1.94 15.12 22.46
N LEU A 311 -1.56 16.30 21.94
CA LEU A 311 -1.06 17.43 22.74
C LEU A 311 -2.12 18.08 23.65
N SER A 312 -3.38 18.12 23.21
CA SER A 312 -4.48 18.80 23.92
C SER A 312 -5.03 18.04 25.12
N ARG A 313 -4.52 16.83 25.41
CA ARG A 313 -5.10 15.93 26.42
C ARG A 313 -4.16 15.58 27.59
N ILE A 314 -3.06 16.30 27.75
CA ILE A 314 -2.06 16.00 28.79
C ILE A 314 -2.08 17.08 29.88
N PRO A 315 -2.28 16.73 31.15
CA PRO A 315 -1.97 17.62 32.25
C PRO A 315 -0.44 17.76 32.38
N ALA A 316 0.04 19.01 32.50
CA ALA A 316 1.46 19.40 32.38
C ALA A 316 2.46 18.59 33.24
N TRP A 317 2.01 17.97 34.33
CA TRP A 317 2.82 17.24 35.29
C TRP A 317 3.17 15.78 34.91
N ILE A 318 2.55 15.20 33.86
CA ILE A 318 2.84 13.82 33.38
C ILE A 318 3.96 13.79 32.31
N SER A 319 4.40 14.97 31.84
CA SER A 319 5.35 15.13 30.73
C SER A 319 6.79 14.71 31.01
N GLU A 320 7.17 14.45 32.27
CA GLU A 320 8.57 14.17 32.66
C GLU A 320 9.03 12.73 32.42
N SER A 321 8.14 11.76 32.19
CA SER A 321 8.60 10.40 31.91
C SER A 321 9.13 10.27 30.47
N LEU A 322 10.36 9.74 30.33
CA LEU A 322 11.09 9.49 29.07
C LEU A 322 10.29 8.68 28.03
N PHE A 323 9.23 7.99 28.44
CA PHE A 323 8.36 7.20 27.56
C PHE A 323 7.19 8.04 26.99
N LEU A 324 6.57 8.90 27.80
CA LEU A 324 5.45 9.76 27.38
C LEU A 324 5.93 10.90 26.48
N GLY A 325 7.11 11.49 26.72
CA GLY A 325 7.68 12.51 25.82
C GLY A 325 7.89 12.05 24.36
N SER A 326 7.93 10.73 24.10
CA SER A 326 7.99 10.14 22.76
C SER A 326 6.63 10.10 22.07
N VAL A 327 5.58 9.75 22.82
CA VAL A 327 4.19 9.62 22.36
C VAL A 327 3.58 11.00 22.08
N TYR A 328 4.24 12.09 22.47
CA TYR A 328 3.70 13.44 22.32
C TYR A 328 4.55 14.37 21.46
N ASN A 329 5.59 13.85 20.79
CA ASN A 329 6.33 14.64 19.82
C ASN A 329 5.55 14.68 18.49
N PRO A 330 4.93 15.82 18.11
CA PRO A 330 4.16 15.92 16.87
C PRO A 330 5.03 15.67 15.64
N VAL A 331 6.33 15.98 15.71
CA VAL A 331 7.28 15.71 14.62
C VAL A 331 7.46 14.21 14.42
N LEU A 332 7.47 13.43 15.50
CA LEU A 332 7.62 11.97 15.43
C LEU A 332 6.38 11.34 14.79
N TRP A 333 5.17 11.72 15.20
CA TRP A 333 3.93 11.28 14.56
C TRP A 333 3.84 11.70 13.10
N PHE A 334 4.17 12.96 12.82
CA PHE A 334 4.26 13.47 11.45
C PHE A 334 5.17 12.59 10.59
N THR A 335 6.38 12.36 11.08
CA THR A 335 7.39 11.59 10.36
C THR A 335 6.96 10.15 10.17
N TRP A 336 6.43 9.50 11.21
CA TRP A 336 5.88 8.15 11.14
C TRP A 336 4.77 8.07 10.09
N THR A 337 3.71 8.85 10.24
CA THR A 337 2.55 8.78 9.37
C THR A 337 2.94 9.06 7.92
N CYS A 338 3.75 10.09 7.66
CA CYS A 338 4.31 10.35 6.33
C CYS A 338 5.06 9.14 5.80
N LEU A 339 6.04 8.65 6.55
CA LEU A 339 6.91 7.56 6.12
C LEU A 339 6.13 6.27 5.84
N ALA A 340 5.25 5.85 6.75
CA ALA A 340 4.41 4.67 6.58
C ALA A 340 3.52 4.79 5.33
N THR A 341 2.95 5.97 5.07
CA THR A 341 2.11 6.18 3.89
C THR A 341 2.89 6.09 2.59
N PHE A 342 4.01 6.80 2.50
CA PHE A 342 4.82 6.83 1.29
C PHE A 342 5.47 5.47 1.04
N PHE A 343 5.92 4.79 2.10
CA PHE A 343 6.44 3.44 2.01
C PHE A 343 5.37 2.45 1.53
N LEU A 344 4.15 2.48 2.09
CA LEU A 344 3.03 1.68 1.59
C LEU A 344 2.69 1.99 0.12
N ALA A 345 2.66 3.27 -0.26
CA ALA A 345 2.42 3.67 -1.66
C ALA A 345 3.53 3.17 -2.59
N GLY A 346 4.79 3.20 -2.13
CA GLY A 346 5.96 2.65 -2.82
C GLY A 346 5.85 1.14 -3.00
N LEU A 347 5.49 0.42 -1.94
CA LEU A 347 5.23 -1.02 -1.99
C LEU A 347 4.11 -1.35 -2.98
N LEU A 348 3.02 -0.58 -2.99
CA LEU A 348 1.90 -0.77 -3.92
C LEU A 348 2.24 -0.36 -5.37
N ALA A 349 3.34 0.36 -5.61
CA ALA A 349 3.78 0.73 -6.94
C ALA A 349 4.07 -0.51 -7.82
N ILE A 350 4.47 -1.65 -7.23
CA ILE A 350 4.68 -2.91 -7.96
C ILE A 350 3.38 -3.43 -8.58
N PHE A 351 2.26 -3.34 -7.87
CA PHE A 351 0.95 -3.73 -8.39
C PHE A 351 0.57 -2.82 -9.54
N ARG A 352 0.72 -1.50 -9.35
CA ARG A 352 0.37 -0.52 -10.37
C ARG A 352 1.16 -0.75 -11.66
N THR A 353 2.47 -0.89 -11.56
CA THR A 353 3.35 -1.06 -12.71
C THR A 353 3.19 -2.42 -13.38
N SER A 354 2.78 -3.43 -12.63
CA SER A 354 2.38 -4.75 -13.17
C SER A 354 1.02 -4.74 -13.87
N GLY A 355 0.35 -3.59 -13.93
CA GLY A 355 -0.94 -3.41 -14.59
C GLY A 355 -2.15 -3.71 -13.70
N TYR A 356 -1.96 -3.93 -12.40
CA TYR A 356 -3.08 -4.07 -11.48
C TYR A 356 -3.69 -2.71 -11.13
N ARG A 357 -5.03 -2.69 -11.05
CA ARG A 357 -5.85 -1.52 -10.68
C ARG A 357 -6.97 -1.96 -9.75
N LEU A 358 -7.44 -1.04 -8.91
CA LEU A 358 -8.63 -1.27 -8.11
C LEU A 358 -9.87 -0.97 -8.98
N LEU A 359 -10.61 -2.01 -9.35
CA LEU A 359 -11.76 -1.92 -10.26
C LEU A 359 -13.02 -2.42 -9.55
N ARG A 360 -14.15 -1.74 -9.76
CA ARG A 360 -15.46 -2.25 -9.37
C ARG A 360 -15.89 -3.32 -10.37
N ILE A 361 -16.24 -4.50 -9.87
CA ILE A 361 -16.90 -5.52 -10.66
C ILE A 361 -18.30 -4.98 -10.95
N ALA A 362 -18.54 -4.59 -12.21
CA ALA A 362 -19.90 -4.37 -12.67
C ALA A 362 -20.65 -5.66 -12.35
N ALA A 363 -21.81 -5.57 -11.68
CA ALA A 363 -22.70 -6.70 -11.52
C ALA A 363 -23.07 -7.14 -12.93
N SER A 364 -22.31 -8.09 -13.48
CA SER A 364 -22.71 -8.79 -14.68
C SER A 364 -24.03 -9.40 -14.30
N THR A 365 -25.10 -8.94 -14.94
CA THR A 365 -26.35 -9.65 -15.07
C THR A 365 -25.98 -11.10 -15.34
N ASN A 366 -26.04 -11.94 -14.31
CA ASN A 366 -25.95 -13.38 -14.44
C ASN A 366 -27.23 -13.78 -15.19
N THR A 367 -27.17 -13.75 -16.51
CA THR A 367 -28.09 -14.42 -17.42
C THR A 367 -27.49 -15.73 -17.83
#